data_AF-A0A068TVP4-F1
#
_entry.id   AF-A0A068TVP4-F1
#
_cell.length_a   1.000
_cell.length_b   1.000
_cell.length_c   1.000
_cell.angle_alpha   90.00
_cell.angle_beta   90.00
_cell.angle_gamma   90.00
#
_symmetry.space_group_name_H-M   'P 1'
#
loop_
_entity.id
_entity.type
_entity.pdbx_description
1 polymer ?
#
loop_
_entity_poly.entity_id
_entity_poly.type
_entity_poly.pdbx_seq_one_letter_code
_entity_poly.pdbx_strand_id
1 'polypeptide(L)'
;MLKNGKCQEVIDEQDSKLKELRSQWGEGVYNAVANALLELNEYNPSGRYAVSELWNFKEGRKASLKEVIQCLAQLLKTLNSAKRRRRVST
;
A
#
# COMPACT_ATOMS: atom_id res chain seq x y z
N MET A 1 3.40 -0.44 -22.76
CA MET A 1 2.94 -1.72 -23.34
C MET A 1 1.52 -2.01 -22.86
N LEU A 2 0.73 -2.82 -23.58
CA LEU A 2 -0.61 -3.24 -23.13
C LEU A 2 -0.49 -4.54 -22.32
N LYS A 3 -0.97 -4.55 -21.08
CA LYS A 3 -1.12 -5.78 -20.27
C LYS A 3 -2.58 -5.87 -19.84
N ASN A 4 -3.23 -6.99 -20.13
CA ASN A 4 -4.67 -7.23 -19.87
C ASN A 4 -5.60 -6.10 -20.41
N GLY A 5 -5.27 -5.53 -21.57
CA GLY A 5 -6.09 -4.48 -22.20
C GLY A 5 -5.96 -3.08 -21.58
N LYS A 6 -5.03 -2.87 -20.64
CA LYS A 6 -4.72 -1.55 -20.07
C LYS A 6 -3.31 -1.11 -20.45
N CYS A 7 -3.13 0.18 -20.74
CA CYS A 7 -1.81 0.79 -20.86
C CYS A 7 -1.09 0.66 -19.52
N GLN A 8 0.04 -0.06 -19.52
CA GLN A 8 0.97 -0.07 -18.41
C GLN A 8 2.15 0.83 -18.73
N GLU A 9 2.45 1.72 -17.78
CA GLU A 9 3.72 2.40 -17.72
C GLU A 9 4.83 1.38 -17.42
N VAL A 10 5.97 1.59 -18.06
CA VAL A 10 7.18 0.77 -17.93
C VAL A 10 8.34 1.70 -17.66
N ILE A 11 9.36 1.18 -16.96
CA ILE A 11 10.60 1.93 -16.76
C ILE A 11 11.31 2.07 -18.11
N ASP A 12 11.65 3.30 -18.47
CA ASP A 12 12.55 3.57 -19.59
C ASP A 12 13.99 3.48 -19.09
N GLU A 13 14.67 2.38 -19.41
CA GLU A 13 16.08 2.19 -19.08
C GLU A 13 17.01 3.21 -19.75
N GLN A 14 16.52 3.91 -20.77
CA GLN A 14 17.27 4.95 -21.47
C GLN A 14 17.11 6.33 -20.85
N ASP A 15 16.22 6.50 -19.85
CA ASP A 15 15.99 7.74 -19.13
C ASP A 15 17.30 8.29 -18.53
N SER A 16 17.53 9.58 -18.75
CA SER A 16 18.78 10.23 -18.39
C SER A 16 19.00 10.28 -16.87
N LYS A 17 17.94 10.51 -16.08
CA LYS A 17 18.01 10.58 -14.62
C LYS A 17 18.28 9.21 -14.01
N LEU A 18 17.64 8.17 -14.55
CA LEU A 18 17.87 6.80 -14.09
C LEU A 18 19.28 6.30 -14.43
N LYS A 19 19.81 6.65 -15.61
CA LYS A 19 21.21 6.37 -15.96
C LYS A 19 22.19 7.10 -15.05
N GLU A 20 21.93 8.38 -14.78
CA GLU A 20 22.73 9.18 -13.86
C GLU A 20 22.74 8.57 -12.46
N LEU A 21 21.56 8.20 -11.95
CA LEU A 21 21.39 7.53 -10.66
C LEU A 21 22.20 6.23 -10.59
N ARG A 22 22.11 5.39 -11.63
CA ARG A 22 22.84 4.12 -11.73
C ARG A 22 24.36 4.34 -11.79
N SER A 23 24.80 5.36 -12.52
CA SER A 23 26.23 5.72 -12.64
C SER A 23 26.81 6.22 -11.32
N GLN A 24 26.09 7.08 -10.60
CA GLN A 24 26.59 7.70 -9.36
C GLN A 24 26.46 6.80 -8.14
N TRP A 25 25.39 6.00 -8.06
CA TRP A 25 25.01 5.26 -6.83
C TRP A 25 24.98 3.74 -7.00
N GLY A 26 25.22 3.25 -8.22
CA GLY A 26 25.27 1.83 -8.55
C GLY A 26 23.90 1.16 -8.70
N GLU A 27 23.97 -0.15 -8.97
CA GLU A 27 22.81 -0.97 -9.33
C GLU A 27 21.76 -1.07 -8.23
N GLY A 28 22.19 -1.15 -6.97
CA GLY A 28 21.28 -1.34 -5.84
C GLY A 28 20.32 -0.16 -5.65
N VAL A 29 20.83 1.06 -5.76
CA VAL A 29 20.02 2.28 -5.63
C VAL A 29 19.11 2.44 -6.85
N TYR A 30 19.63 2.18 -8.05
CA TYR A 30 18.81 2.16 -9.27
C TYR A 30 17.62 1.21 -9.14
N ASN A 31 17.85 -0.04 -8.73
CA ASN A 31 16.80 -1.04 -8.58
C ASN A 31 15.78 -0.66 -7.50
N ALA A 32 16.24 -0.10 -6.37
CA ALA A 32 15.34 0.36 -5.32
C ALA A 32 14.39 1.46 -5.82
N VAL A 33 14.91 2.44 -6.56
CA VAL A 33 14.09 3.54 -7.12
C VAL A 33 13.17 3.04 -8.23
N ALA A 34 13.66 2.19 -9.14
CA ALA A 34 12.85 1.61 -10.22
C ALA A 34 11.68 0.78 -9.65
N ASN A 35 11.94 -0.03 -8.63
CA ASN A 35 10.91 -0.81 -7.95
C ASN A 35 9.88 0.10 -7.27
N ALA A 36 10.32 1.13 -6.53
CA ALA A 36 9.40 2.07 -5.90
C ALA A 36 8.50 2.80 -6.92
N LEU A 37 9.03 3.17 -8.09
CA LEU A 37 8.24 3.78 -9.17
C LEU A 37 7.19 2.80 -9.73
N LEU A 38 7.54 1.54 -9.90
CA LEU A 38 6.61 0.49 -10.34
C LEU A 38 5.52 0.23 -9.30
N GLU A 39 5.88 0.14 -8.02
CA GLU A 39 4.94 -0.05 -6.91
C GLU A 39 3.94 1.11 -6.84
N LEU A 40 4.39 2.37 -6.94
CA LEU A 40 3.49 3.52 -6.95
C LEU A 40 2.49 3.46 -8.11
N ASN A 41 2.93 2.99 -9.28
CA ASN A 41 2.07 2.82 -10.45
C ASN A 41 1.07 1.66 -10.29
N GLU A 42 1.44 0.59 -9.57
CA GLU A 42 0.55 -0.52 -9.28
C GLU A 42 -0.55 -0.14 -8.28
N TYR A 43 -0.18 0.55 -7.19
CA TYR A 43 -1.11 0.91 -6.12
C TYR A 43 -1.96 2.13 -6.45
N ASN A 44 -1.38 3.17 -7.05
CA ASN A 44 -2.06 4.43 -7.35
C ASN A 44 -1.47 5.12 -8.59
N PRO A 45 -1.79 4.65 -9.80
CA PRO A 45 -1.20 5.16 -11.04
C PRO A 45 -1.47 6.64 -11.27
N SER A 46 -2.66 7.13 -10.89
CA SER A 46 -3.02 8.54 -11.07
C SER A 46 -2.37 9.46 -10.06
N GLY A 47 -2.31 9.07 -8.79
CA GLY A 47 -1.82 9.93 -7.70
C GLY A 47 -0.34 9.77 -7.37
N ARG A 48 0.23 8.59 -7.63
CA ARG A 48 1.64 8.23 -7.35
C ARG A 48 2.11 8.55 -5.92
N TYR A 49 1.20 8.46 -4.95
CA TYR A 49 1.52 8.55 -3.53
C TYR A 49 1.30 7.20 -2.85
N ALA A 50 2.05 6.97 -1.77
CA ALA A 50 1.87 5.79 -0.94
C ALA A 50 0.46 5.75 -0.35
N VAL A 51 -0.20 4.60 -0.46
CA VAL A 51 -1.54 4.38 0.08
C VAL A 51 -1.42 3.50 1.32
N SER A 52 -2.06 3.90 2.41
CA SER A 52 -2.10 3.08 3.62
C SER A 52 -2.97 1.85 3.39
N GLU A 53 -2.46 0.68 3.77
CA GLU A 53 -3.19 -0.58 3.68
C GLU A 53 -3.43 -1.20 5.06
N LEU A 54 -4.56 -1.92 5.19
CA LEU A 54 -4.82 -2.70 6.38
C LEU A 54 -3.99 -3.98 6.34
N TRP A 55 -3.19 -4.20 7.36
CA TRP A 55 -2.26 -5.33 7.46
C TRP A 55 -2.70 -6.34 8.51
N ASN A 56 -2.70 -7.62 8.18
CA ASN A 56 -2.85 -8.69 9.15
C ASN A 56 -1.45 -9.08 9.65
N PHE A 57 -1.05 -8.51 10.79
CA PHE A 57 0.25 -8.77 11.42
C PHE A 57 0.48 -10.24 11.79
N LYS A 58 -0.59 -10.97 12.10
CA LYS A 58 -0.49 -12.39 12.45
C LYS A 58 -0.12 -13.25 11.23
N GLU A 59 -0.71 -12.92 10.09
CA GLU A 59 -0.52 -13.67 8.83
C GLU A 59 0.60 -13.08 7.97
N GLY A 60 1.20 -11.95 8.37
CA GLY A 60 2.31 -11.32 7.65
C GLY A 60 1.94 -10.82 6.25
N ARG A 61 0.66 -10.49 6.01
CA ARG A 61 0.15 -10.07 4.70
C ARG A 61 -0.95 -9.01 4.83
N LYS A 62 -1.31 -8.40 3.70
CA LYS A 62 -2.49 -7.53 3.59
C LYS A 62 -3.72 -8.24 4.14
N ALA A 63 -4.49 -7.52 4.95
CA ALA A 63 -5.76 -8.00 5.48
C ALA A 63 -6.78 -8.14 4.35
N SER A 64 -7.48 -9.27 4.35
CA SER A 64 -8.62 -9.52 3.48
C SER A 64 -9.83 -8.70 3.92
N LEU A 65 -10.75 -8.42 2.99
CA LEU A 65 -12.00 -7.72 3.29
C LEU A 65 -12.78 -8.37 4.45
N LYS A 66 -12.79 -9.70 4.50
CA LYS A 66 -13.43 -10.47 5.58
C LYS A 66 -12.81 -10.17 6.95
N GLU A 67 -11.48 -10.19 7.05
CA GLU A 67 -10.75 -9.90 8.30
C GLU A 67 -11.02 -8.45 8.75
N VAL A 68 -11.04 -7.51 7.82
CA VAL A 68 -11.33 -6.09 8.10
C VAL A 68 -12.75 -5.92 8.65
N ILE A 69 -13.77 -6.50 8.01
CA ILE A 69 -15.17 -6.42 8.46
C ILE A 69 -15.32 -7.03 9.86
N GLN A 70 -14.69 -8.18 10.10
CA GLN A 70 -14.71 -8.84 11.41
C GLN A 70 -14.09 -7.95 12.50
N CYS A 71 -12.94 -7.34 12.20
CA CYS A 71 -12.26 -6.42 13.11
C CYS A 71 -13.14 -5.20 13.46
N LEU A 72 -13.73 -4.55 12.45
CA LEU A 72 -14.62 -3.41 12.63
C LEU A 72 -15.87 -3.77 13.45
N ALA A 73 -16.47 -4.92 13.18
CA ALA A 73 -17.62 -5.40 13.95
C ALA A 73 -17.26 -5.64 15.43
N GLN A 74 -16.08 -6.18 15.71
CA GLN A 74 -15.58 -6.39 17.07
C GLN A 74 -15.35 -5.05 17.79
N LEU A 75 -14.70 -4.08 17.12
CA LEU A 75 -14.48 -2.74 17.64
C LEU A 75 -15.82 -2.05 17.99
N LEU A 76 -16.82 -2.09 17.11
CA LEU A 76 -18.13 -1.52 17.38
C LEU A 76 -18.82 -2.16 18.59
N LYS A 77 -18.76 -3.49 18.73
CA LYS A 77 -19.32 -4.19 19.89
C LYS A 77 -18.66 -3.76 21.20
N THR A 78 -17.34 -3.61 21.22
CA THR A 78 -16.61 -3.19 22.42
C THR A 78 -16.94 -1.75 22.82
N LEU A 79 -16.99 -0.83 21.84
CA LEU A 79 -17.36 0.58 22.05
C LEU A 79 -18.79 0.72 22.61
N ASN A 80 -19.75 -0.01 22.05
CA ASN A 80 -21.14 0.03 22.50
C ASN A 80 -21.31 -0.55 23.92
N SER A 81 -20.56 -1.59 24.24
CA SER A 81 -20.52 -2.17 25.59
C SER A 81 -19.90 -1.21 26.61
N ALA A 82 -18.85 -0.47 26.22
CA ALA A 82 -18.26 0.56 27.07
C ALA A 82 -19.19 1.76 27.30
N LYS A 83 -19.90 2.23 26.26
CA LYS A 83 -20.90 3.30 26.38
C LYS A 83 -22.05 2.93 27.31
N ARG A 84 -22.55 1.69 27.23
CA ARG A 84 -23.60 1.18 28.14
C ARG A 84 -23.13 1.18 29.59
N ARG A 85 -21.92 0.69 29.87
CA ARG A 85 -21.38 0.69 31.24
C ARG A 85 -21.26 2.09 31.83
N ARG A 86 -20.81 3.09 31.06
CA ARG A 86 -20.74 4.48 31.54
C ARG A 86 -22.11 5.06 31.88
N ARG A 87 -23.13 4.80 31.06
CA ARG A 87 -24.51 5.25 31.32
C ARG A 87 -25.17 4.61 32.54
N VAL A 88 -24.73 3.41 32.93
CA VAL A 88 -25.24 2.71 34.12
C VAL A 88 -24.50 3.17 35.39
N SER A 89 -23.36 3.87 35.25
CA SER A 89 -22.52 4.32 36.37
C SER A 89 -22.74 5.80 36.74
N THR A 90 -23.70 6.48 36.11
CA THR A 90 -24.13 7.86 36.35
C THR A 90 -25.59 7.84 36.71
#